data_AF-A0A9Q5P0L5-F1
#
_entry.id   AF-A0A9Q5P0L5-F1
#
_cell.length_a   1.000
_cell.length_b   1.000
_cell.length_c   1.000
_cell.angle_alpha   90.00
_cell.angle_beta   90.00
_cell.angle_gamma   90.00
#
_symmetry.space_group_name_H-M   'P 1'
#
loop_
_entity.id
_entity.type
_entity.pdbx_description
1 polymer ?
#
loop_
_entity_poly.entity_id
_entity_poly.type
_entity_poly.pdbx_seq_one_letter_code
_entity_poly.pdbx_strand_id
1 'polypeptide(L)'
;MSLTRSQTIETKKEFQDNLTLSGLTIERIAEDLNTTPEIIENTLNLDAIHIEDPWVLKEYLEEKIRENGDVPIEFKALRGDYHQYWFLNSRRIDKMKIG
;
A
#
# COMPACT_ATOMS: atom_id res chain seq x y z
N MET A 1 10.69 7.66 10.72
CA MET A 1 11.29 6.30 10.76
C MET A 1 11.55 5.90 9.32
N SER A 2 12.75 5.44 9.01
CA SER A 2 13.12 5.03 7.65
C SER A 2 13.37 3.53 7.62
N LEU A 3 12.91 2.86 6.57
CA LEU A 3 13.14 1.44 6.38
C LEU A 3 14.63 1.19 6.11
N THR A 4 15.18 0.13 6.72
CA THR A 4 16.48 -0.39 6.31
C THR A 4 16.37 -1.00 4.91
N ARG A 5 17.49 -1.13 4.20
CA ARG A 5 17.52 -1.73 2.85
C ARG A 5 16.85 -3.11 2.80
N SER A 6 17.04 -3.93 3.84
CA SER A 6 16.39 -5.25 3.92
C SER A 6 14.87 -5.11 4.04
N GLN A 7 14.39 -4.24 4.93
CA GLN A 7 12.96 -3.99 5.10
C GLN A 7 12.34 -3.41 3.82
N THR A 8 13.03 -2.52 3.12
CA THR A 8 12.57 -2.00 1.82
C THR A 8 12.39 -3.13 0.80
N ILE A 9 13.36 -4.04 0.69
CA ILE A 9 13.27 -5.16 -0.25
C ILE A 9 12.12 -6.11 0.13
N GLU A 10 11.99 -6.45 1.42
CA GLU A 10 10.89 -7.30 1.91
C GLU A 10 9.53 -6.64 1.66
N THR A 11 9.39 -5.36 1.96
CA THR A 11 8.12 -4.63 1.81
C THR A 11 7.71 -4.54 0.33
N LYS A 12 8.65 -4.28 -0.59
CA LYS A 12 8.38 -4.31 -2.03
C LYS A 12 7.88 -5.68 -2.48
N LYS A 13 8.48 -6.75 -1.95
CA LYS A 13 8.06 -8.11 -2.26
C LYS A 13 6.67 -8.39 -1.70
N GLU A 14 6.38 -8.00 -0.46
CA GLU A 14 5.06 -8.12 0.16
C GLU A 14 3.98 -7.40 -0.66
N PHE A 15 4.29 -6.22 -1.23
CA PHE A 15 3.40 -5.53 -2.16
C PHE A 15 3.14 -6.32 -3.44
N GLN A 16 4.19 -6.85 -4.07
CA GLN A 16 4.06 -7.63 -5.30
C GLN A 16 3.27 -8.93 -5.08
N ASP A 17 3.52 -9.59 -3.94
CA ASP A 17 2.83 -10.83 -3.59
C ASP A 17 1.34 -10.56 -3.30
N ASN A 18 1.01 -9.48 -2.56
CA ASN A 18 -0.37 -9.05 -2.33
C ASN A 18 -1.07 -8.60 -3.63
N LEU A 19 -0.37 -7.88 -4.52
CA LEU A 19 -0.92 -7.49 -5.81
C LEU A 19 -1.29 -8.72 -6.63
N THR A 20 -0.38 -9.70 -6.71
CA THR A 20 -0.62 -10.98 -7.39
C THR A 20 -1.81 -11.73 -6.78
N LEU A 21 -1.90 -11.76 -5.44
CA LEU A 21 -3.00 -12.39 -4.72
C LEU A 21 -4.34 -11.69 -4.95
N SER A 22 -4.35 -10.35 -5.01
CA SER A 22 -5.56 -9.56 -5.26
C SER A 22 -6.14 -9.78 -6.67
N GLY A 23 -5.31 -10.23 -7.62
CA GLY A 23 -5.70 -10.37 -9.03
C GLY A 23 -5.97 -9.04 -9.74
N LEU A 24 -5.65 -7.91 -9.10
CA LEU A 24 -5.87 -6.56 -9.65
C LEU A 24 -4.70 -6.14 -10.55
N THR A 25 -5.01 -5.34 -11.57
CA THR A 25 -4.00 -4.66 -12.38
C THR A 25 -3.73 -3.27 -11.85
N ILE A 26 -2.55 -2.73 -12.15
CA ILE A 26 -2.11 -1.40 -11.70
C ILE A 26 -3.08 -0.31 -12.20
N GLU A 27 -3.57 -0.45 -13.44
CA GLU A 27 -4.53 0.46 -14.04
C GLU A 27 -5.85 0.46 -13.26
N ARG A 28 -6.32 -0.73 -12.85
CA ARG A 28 -7.56 -0.84 -12.09
C ARG A 28 -7.42 -0.19 -10.71
N ILE A 29 -6.29 -0.43 -10.05
CA ILE A 29 -5.98 0.19 -8.75
C ILE A 29 -5.94 1.71 -8.89
N ALA A 30 -5.31 2.21 -9.96
CA ALA A 30 -5.23 3.64 -10.23
C ALA A 30 -6.62 4.25 -10.47
N GLU A 31 -7.49 3.58 -11.22
CA GLU A 31 -8.89 4.01 -11.39
C GLU A 31 -9.65 4.04 -10.07
N ASP A 32 -9.56 2.98 -9.27
CA ASP A 32 -10.29 2.85 -8.01
C ASP A 32 -9.81 3.86 -6.96
N LEU A 33 -8.51 4.18 -6.94
CA LEU A 33 -7.91 5.21 -6.07
C LEU A 33 -7.91 6.62 -6.69
N ASN A 34 -8.54 6.78 -7.87
CA ASN A 34 -8.63 8.04 -8.61
C ASN A 34 -7.26 8.74 -8.78
N THR A 35 -6.26 7.97 -9.21
CA THR A 35 -4.87 8.38 -9.41
C THR A 35 -4.32 7.90 -10.76
N THR A 36 -3.01 8.02 -10.98
CA THR A 36 -2.34 7.51 -12.18
C THR A 36 -1.63 6.18 -11.91
N PRO A 37 -1.52 5.28 -12.92
CA PRO A 37 -0.75 4.04 -12.79
C PRO A 37 0.70 4.27 -12.36
N GLU A 38 1.30 5.38 -12.80
CA GLU A 38 2.66 5.78 -12.40
C GLU A 38 2.79 6.01 -10.89
N ILE A 39 1.80 6.64 -10.25
CA ILE A 39 1.80 6.84 -8.79
C ILE A 39 1.69 5.50 -8.07
N ILE A 40 0.89 4.56 -8.59
CA ILE A 40 0.78 3.20 -8.04
C ILE A 40 2.11 2.45 -8.19
N GLU A 41 2.74 2.47 -9.37
CA GLU A 41 4.04 1.85 -9.60
C GLU A 41 5.14 2.42 -8.70
N ASN A 42 5.19 3.75 -8.55
CA ASN A 42 6.13 4.41 -7.66
C ASN A 42 5.90 3.97 -6.20
N THR A 43 4.64 3.87 -5.79
CA THR A 43 4.27 3.43 -4.43
C THR A 43 4.62 1.96 -4.19
N LEU A 44 4.36 1.07 -5.14
CA LEU A 44 4.79 -0.34 -5.11
C LEU A 44 6.31 -0.46 -4.99
N ASN A 45 7.03 0.46 -5.62
CA ASN A 45 8.48 0.58 -5.54
C ASN A 45 9.00 1.38 -4.34
N LEU A 46 8.13 1.75 -3.39
CA LEU A 46 8.46 2.58 -2.23
C LEU A 46 9.20 3.87 -2.59
N ASP A 47 8.96 4.38 -3.78
CA ASP A 47 9.42 5.67 -4.31
C ASP A 47 8.26 6.67 -4.31
N ALA A 48 7.43 6.60 -3.28
CA ALA A 48 6.24 7.42 -3.13
C ALA A 48 6.59 8.87 -2.76
N ILE A 49 5.73 9.79 -3.19
CA ILE A 49 5.84 11.22 -2.87
C ILE A 49 5.54 11.44 -1.39
N HIS A 50 4.53 10.73 -0.87
CA HIS A 50 4.11 10.83 0.52
C HIS A 50 4.40 9.54 1.27
N ILE A 51 4.79 9.67 2.54
CA ILE A 51 5.04 8.52 3.43
C ILE A 51 3.76 7.71 3.69
N GLU A 52 2.58 8.32 3.49
CA GLU A 52 1.27 7.70 3.59
C GLU A 52 0.88 6.85 2.37
N ASP A 53 1.41 7.12 1.18
CA ASP A 53 0.94 6.45 -0.05
C ASP A 53 1.08 4.92 0.02
N PRO A 54 2.18 4.34 0.55
CA PRO A 54 2.26 2.89 0.75
C PRO A 54 1.22 2.36 1.74
N TRP A 55 0.82 3.15 2.76
CA TRP A 55 -0.23 2.76 3.69
C TRP A 55 -1.60 2.74 3.02
N VAL A 56 -1.89 3.73 2.19
CA VAL A 56 -3.12 3.77 1.37
C VAL A 56 -3.21 2.52 0.50
N LEU A 57 -2.12 2.20 -0.22
CA LEU A 57 -2.09 1.05 -1.11
C LEU A 57 -2.20 -0.28 -0.36
N LYS A 58 -1.56 -0.38 0.82
CA LYS A 58 -1.70 -1.54 1.71
C LYS A 58 -3.16 -1.77 2.09
N GLU A 59 -3.82 -0.77 2.67
CA GLU A 59 -5.20 -0.92 3.15
C GLU A 59 -6.14 -1.30 2.00
N TYR A 60 -5.96 -0.67 0.84
CA TYR A 60 -6.71 -0.98 -0.37
C TYR A 60 -6.54 -2.44 -0.82
N LEU A 61 -5.28 -2.92 -0.94
CA LEU A 61 -5.01 -4.31 -1.34
C LEU A 61 -5.57 -5.29 -0.32
N GLU A 62 -5.36 -5.05 0.97
CA GLU A 62 -5.86 -5.92 2.04
C GLU A 62 -7.39 -5.99 2.05
N GLU A 63 -8.08 -4.89 1.80
CA GLU A 63 -9.54 -4.86 1.68
C GLU A 63 -10.00 -5.68 0.47
N LYS A 64 -9.41 -5.46 -0.70
CA LYS A 64 -9.78 -6.19 -1.93
C LYS A 64 -9.52 -7.69 -1.85
N ILE A 65 -8.40 -8.09 -1.24
CA ILE A 65 -8.08 -9.51 -1.01
C ILE A 65 -9.12 -10.14 -0.07
N ARG A 66 -9.49 -9.43 1.01
CA ARG A 66 -10.53 -9.89 1.95
C ARG A 66 -11.91 -9.96 1.30
N GLU A 67 -12.26 -9.00 0.43
CA GLU A 67 -13.51 -9.02 -0.35
C GLU A 67 -13.57 -10.23 -1.30
N ASN A 68 -12.43 -10.64 -1.86
CA ASN A 68 -12.31 -11.85 -2.68
C ASN A 68 -12.36 -13.16 -1.86
N GLY A 69 -12.39 -13.08 -0.52
CA GLY A 69 -12.40 -14.23 0.39
C GLY A 69 -11.03 -14.81 0.71
N ASP A 70 -9.95 -14.14 0.26
CA ASP A 70 -8.56 -14.53 0.52
C ASP A 70 -8.00 -13.82 1.77
N VAL A 71 -6.84 -14.28 2.24
CA VAL A 71 -6.14 -13.70 3.38
C VAL A 71 -4.92 -12.92 2.88
N PRO A 72 -4.83 -11.60 3.12
CA PRO A 72 -3.70 -10.81 2.67
C PRO A 72 -2.40 -11.21 3.37
N ILE A 73 -1.29 -11.00 2.67
CA ILE A 73 0.05 -11.24 3.21
C ILE A 73 0.40 -10.07 4.13
N GLU A 74 0.72 -10.40 5.38
CA GLU A 74 1.06 -9.40 6.38
C GLU A 74 2.33 -8.63 6.03
N PHE A 75 2.28 -7.30 6.16
CA PHE A 75 3.44 -6.45 5.98
C PHE A 75 4.29 -6.39 7.25
N LYS A 76 5.58 -6.73 7.15
CA LYS A 76 6.49 -6.63 8.31
C LYS A 76 6.83 -5.19 8.66
N ALA A 77 6.94 -4.33 7.66
CA ALA A 77 7.32 -2.94 7.81
C ALA A 77 6.12 -2.02 8.11
N LEU A 78 5.00 -2.23 7.40
CA LEU A 78 3.77 -1.45 7.52
C LEU A 78 2.82 -2.14 8.50
N ARG A 79 3.25 -2.24 9.76
CA ARG A 79 2.52 -2.98 10.81
C ARG A 79 1.74 -2.09 11.75
N GLY A 80 0.71 -2.68 12.36
CA GLY A 80 -0.10 -2.03 13.39
C GLY A 80 -1.10 -1.02 12.82
N ASP A 81 -1.69 -0.23 13.71
CA ASP A 81 -2.68 0.78 13.36
C ASP A 81 -1.98 2.09 12.96
N TYR A 82 -2.21 2.54 11.72
CA TYR A 82 -1.62 3.77 11.21
C TYR A 82 -2.10 5.03 11.95
N HIS A 83 -3.21 4.97 12.68
CA HIS A 83 -3.66 6.05 13.57
C HIS A 83 -2.72 6.30 14.74
N GLN A 84 -1.89 5.31 15.11
CA GLN A 84 -0.95 5.42 16.22
C GLN A 84 0.36 6.10 15.83
N TYR A 85 0.63 6.26 14.54
CA TYR A 85 1.83 6.94 14.06
C TYR A 85 1.59 8.45 13.97
N TRP A 86 2.10 9.19 14.95
CA TRP A 86 2.00 10.67 15.02
C TRP A 86 2.51 11.41 13.77
N PHE A 87 3.39 10.77 12.99
CA PHE A 87 4.01 11.33 11.79
C PHE A 87 3.24 11.04 10.51
N LEU A 88 2.19 10.20 10.56
CA LEU A 88 1.32 9.93 9.42
C LEU A 88 0.08 10.83 9.45
N ASN A 89 -0.36 11.27 8.30
CA ASN A 89 -1.68 11.86 8.14
C ASN A 89 -2.74 10.77 7.95
N SER A 90 -3.25 10.22 9.06
CA SER A 90 -4.26 9.14 9.05
C SER A 90 -5.48 9.49 8.20
N ARG A 91 -5.90 10.77 8.18
CA ARG A 91 -7.04 11.23 7.35
C ARG A 91 -6.83 11.05 5.84
N ARG A 92 -5.58 11.02 5.36
CA ARG A 92 -5.28 10.71 3.95
C ARG A 92 -5.51 9.22 3.68
N ILE A 93 -5.07 8.38 4.60
CA ILE A 93 -5.21 6.92 4.55
C ILE A 93 -6.70 6.55 4.64
N ASP A 94 -7.43 7.12 5.59
CA ASP A 94 -8.89 6.92 5.76
C ASP A 94 -9.69 7.28 4.50
N LYS A 95 -9.21 8.26 3.74
CA LYS A 95 -9.85 8.74 2.50
C LYS A 95 -9.35 8.02 1.25
N MET A 96 -8.50 7.01 1.41
CA MET A 96 -7.84 6.29 0.31
C MET A 96 -7.16 7.24 -0.70
N LYS A 97 -6.56 8.32 -0.23
CA LYS A 97 -5.98 9.35 -1.11
C LYS A 97 -4.49 9.12 -1.33
N ILE A 98 -4.13 8.85 -2.58
CA ILE A 98 -2.76 8.62 -3.03
C ILE A 98 -2.30 9.72 -4.01
N GLY A 99 -1.05 10.17 -3.87
CA GLY A 99 -0.49 11.28 -4.65
C GLY A 99 -0.74 12.68 -4.10
#